data_AF-A0A7S2G2P8-F1
#
_entry.id   AF-A0A7S2G2P8-F1
#
_cell.length_a   1.000
_cell.length_b   1.000
_cell.length_c   1.000
_cell.angle_alpha   90.00
_cell.angle_beta   90.00
_cell.angle_gamma   90.00
#
_symmetry.space_group_name_H-M   'P 1'
#
loop_
_entity.id
_entity.type
_entity.pdbx_description
1 polymer ?
#
loop_
_entity_poly.entity_id
_entity_poly.type
_entity_poly.pdbx_seq_one_letter_code
_entity_poly.pdbx_strand_id
1 'polypeptide(L)'
;KVLNAQLAADAAMRGGGQIIPTSRRVAYSAFLLATPRLMEPVQFSEIECPADCVAAIYNVLSRRRGHVVRDLPKPGSPMYMVHAYLPAMESFGFETDLRTHTSGQAMCQTMFDHWQLVPGDPLDRSILLRPLEPAPAPHLAREFMLKMRRRKGLSEDVSVHKFFDDPMLLELAKQDAELQQYF
;
A
#
# COMPACT_ATOMS: atom_id res chain seq x y z
N LYS A 1 -3.77 -20.58 -2.38
CA LYS A 1 -4.44 -21.83 -2.84
C LYS A 1 -3.76 -22.99 -2.14
N VAL A 2 -4.50 -23.88 -1.49
CA VAL A 2 -3.90 -25.10 -0.91
C VAL A 2 -3.63 -26.08 -2.04
N LEU A 3 -2.37 -26.48 -2.20
CA LEU A 3 -1.95 -27.42 -3.25
C LEU A 3 -1.95 -28.86 -2.73
N ASN A 4 -1.48 -29.06 -1.50
CA ASN A 4 -1.40 -30.36 -0.85
C ASN A 4 -1.47 -30.18 0.68
N ALA A 5 -1.92 -31.21 1.39
CA ALA A 5 -1.89 -31.29 2.84
C ALA A 5 -1.62 -32.74 3.26
N GLN A 6 -0.49 -32.98 3.93
CA GLN A 6 -0.21 -34.27 4.56
C GLN A 6 -0.80 -34.29 5.96
N LEU A 7 -1.64 -35.28 6.22
CA LEU A 7 -2.37 -35.41 7.48
C LEU A 7 -1.92 -36.69 8.20
N ALA A 8 -1.68 -36.58 9.51
CA ALA A 8 -1.46 -37.75 10.36
C ALA A 8 -2.71 -38.64 10.38
N ALA A 9 -2.52 -39.97 10.45
CA ALA A 9 -3.62 -40.93 10.52
C ALA A 9 -4.49 -40.71 11.77
N ASP A 10 -3.84 -40.55 12.93
CA ASP A 10 -4.52 -40.37 14.20
C ASP A 10 -5.18 -39.00 14.32
N ALA A 11 -6.46 -39.00 14.73
CA ALA A 11 -7.23 -37.76 14.92
C ALA A 11 -6.68 -36.90 16.07
N ALA A 12 -6.12 -37.54 17.10
CA ALA A 12 -5.51 -36.83 18.25
C ALA A 12 -4.32 -35.95 17.84
N MET A 13 -3.57 -36.34 16.79
CA MET A 13 -2.43 -35.57 16.27
C MET A 13 -2.85 -34.42 15.34
N ARG A 14 -4.13 -34.34 14.97
CA ARG A 14 -4.71 -33.30 14.10
C ARG A 14 -5.43 -32.20 14.90
N GLY A 15 -5.02 -31.98 16.15
CA GLY A 15 -5.60 -30.96 17.00
C GLY A 15 -5.44 -29.54 16.43
N GLY A 16 -6.38 -28.65 16.75
CA GLY A 16 -6.34 -27.25 16.31
C GLY A 16 -5.05 -26.53 16.74
N GLY A 17 -4.48 -26.89 17.89
CA GLY A 17 -3.20 -26.36 18.36
C GLY A 17 -2.00 -26.66 17.45
N GLN A 18 -2.07 -27.71 16.62
CA GLN A 18 -1.04 -28.04 15.64
C GLN A 18 -1.38 -27.45 14.26
N ILE A 19 -2.63 -27.56 13.83
CA ILE A 19 -3.05 -27.14 12.49
C ILE A 19 -3.08 -25.61 12.34
N ILE A 20 -3.61 -24.88 13.32
CA ILE A 20 -3.79 -23.42 13.22
C ILE A 20 -2.45 -22.66 13.07
N PRO A 21 -1.45 -22.86 13.95
CA PRO A 21 -0.18 -22.14 13.81
C PRO A 21 0.59 -22.57 12.55
N THR A 22 0.50 -23.84 12.15
CA THR A 22 1.13 -24.35 10.93
C THR A 22 0.49 -23.75 9.68
N SER A 23 -0.84 -23.71 9.62
CA SER A 23 -1.58 -23.06 8.53
C SER A 23 -1.25 -21.57 8.43
N ARG A 24 -1.13 -20.90 9.58
CA ARG A 24 -0.70 -19.48 9.64
C ARG A 24 0.73 -19.31 9.11
N ARG A 25 1.67 -20.18 9.47
CA ARG A 25 3.05 -20.16 8.95
C ARG A 25 3.06 -20.33 7.43
N VAL A 26 2.32 -21.31 6.91
CA VAL A 26 2.22 -21.57 5.46
C VAL A 26 1.59 -20.40 4.70
N ALA A 27 0.59 -19.74 5.28
CA ALA A 27 0.01 -18.54 4.65
C ALA A 27 1.04 -17.39 4.54
N TYR A 28 1.81 -17.15 5.59
CA TYR A 28 2.86 -16.12 5.56
C TYR A 28 3.99 -16.47 4.60
N SER A 29 4.46 -17.72 4.59
CA SER A 29 5.52 -18.14 3.68
C SER A 29 5.11 -18.03 2.22
N ALA A 30 3.91 -18.53 1.88
CA ALA A 30 3.37 -18.42 0.53
C ALA A 30 3.20 -16.96 0.08
N PHE A 31 2.76 -16.08 0.99
CA PHE A 31 2.63 -14.65 0.71
C PHE A 31 3.98 -13.97 0.44
N LEU A 32 5.02 -14.31 1.23
CA LEU A 32 6.35 -13.71 1.06
C LEU A 32 7.07 -14.19 -0.21
N LEU A 33 6.79 -15.41 -0.69
CA LEU A 33 7.34 -15.91 -1.95
C LEU A 33 6.69 -15.27 -3.20
N ALA A 34 5.46 -14.76 -3.09
CA ALA A 34 4.69 -14.25 -4.22
C ALA A 34 4.98 -12.79 -4.62
N THR A 35 6.06 -12.17 -4.14
CA THR A 35 6.39 -10.73 -4.30
C THR A 35 5.34 -9.79 -3.68
N PRO A 36 5.23 -9.73 -2.35
CA PRO A 36 4.19 -8.97 -1.68
C PRO A 36 4.34 -7.45 -1.90
N ARG A 37 3.21 -6.77 -2.08
CA ARG A 37 3.12 -5.30 -2.20
C ARG A 37 2.22 -4.73 -1.11
N LEU A 38 2.48 -3.47 -0.74
CA LEU A 38 1.60 -2.74 0.17
C LEU A 38 0.47 -2.07 -0.60
N MET A 39 -0.68 -1.94 0.04
CA MET A 39 -1.81 -1.17 -0.46
C MET A 39 -2.06 0.02 0.45
N GLU A 40 -2.27 1.20 -0.13
CA GLU A 40 -2.71 2.40 0.56
C GLU A 40 -4.19 2.68 0.25
N PRO A 41 -4.96 3.23 1.22
CA PRO A 41 -6.33 3.63 0.96
C PRO A 41 -6.32 4.94 0.17
N VAL A 42 -7.10 4.97 -0.90
CA VAL A 42 -7.32 6.14 -1.74
C VAL A 42 -8.68 6.73 -1.42
N GLN A 43 -8.70 8.04 -1.30
CA GLN A 43 -9.90 8.81 -1.05
C GLN A 43 -10.34 9.49 -2.34
N PHE A 44 -11.65 9.50 -2.55
CA PHE A 44 -12.29 10.32 -3.55
C PHE A 44 -12.65 11.67 -2.92
N SER A 45 -12.24 12.74 -3.58
CA SER A 45 -12.53 14.11 -3.17
C SER A 45 -13.38 14.80 -4.24
N GLU A 46 -14.56 15.25 -3.84
CA GLU A 46 -15.44 16.09 -4.62
C GLU A 46 -15.21 17.54 -4.20
N ILE A 47 -14.79 18.36 -5.16
CA ILE A 47 -14.38 19.74 -4.91
C ILE A 47 -15.28 20.68 -5.69
N GLU A 48 -15.97 21.59 -5.00
CA GLU A 48 -16.76 22.67 -5.61
C GLU A 48 -15.98 23.98 -5.55
N CYS A 49 -15.84 24.67 -6.68
CA CYS A 49 -15.06 25.90 -6.78
C CYS A 49 -15.50 26.79 -7.95
N PRO A 50 -15.19 28.09 -7.96
CA PRO A 50 -15.34 28.93 -9.16
C PRO A 50 -14.34 28.54 -10.26
N ALA A 51 -14.67 28.86 -11.53
CA ALA A 51 -13.82 28.57 -12.69
C ALA A 51 -12.37 29.07 -12.55
N ASP A 52 -12.19 30.25 -11.95
CA ASP A 52 -10.88 30.90 -11.80
C ASP A 52 -9.95 30.12 -10.84
N CYS A 53 -10.54 29.35 -9.91
CA CYS A 53 -9.80 28.60 -8.89
C CYS A 53 -9.39 27.19 -9.34
N VAL A 54 -9.91 26.70 -10.47
CA VAL A 54 -9.65 25.32 -10.94
C VAL A 54 -8.16 25.06 -11.08
N ALA A 55 -7.41 25.97 -11.71
CA ALA A 55 -5.96 25.83 -11.87
C ALA A 55 -5.19 25.75 -10.53
N ALA A 56 -5.66 26.45 -9.49
CA ALA A 56 -5.07 26.37 -8.16
C ALA A 56 -5.28 24.97 -7.54
N ILE A 57 -6.45 24.36 -7.75
CA ILE A 57 -6.79 23.03 -7.25
C ILE A 57 -5.89 21.96 -7.87
N TYR A 58 -5.67 22.01 -9.19
CA TYR A 58 -4.74 21.09 -9.87
C TYR A 58 -3.33 21.18 -9.28
N ASN A 59 -2.85 22.38 -8.94
CA ASN A 59 -1.55 22.57 -8.31
C ASN A 59 -1.48 22.02 -6.87
N VAL A 60 -2.55 22.15 -6.08
CA VAL A 60 -2.59 21.59 -4.72
C VAL A 60 -2.64 20.06 -4.78
N LEU A 61 -3.43 19.50 -5.68
CA LEU A 61 -3.54 18.04 -5.87
C LEU A 61 -2.23 17.43 -6.37
N SER A 62 -1.54 18.07 -7.33
CA SER A 62 -0.30 17.51 -7.91
C SER A 62 0.81 17.35 -6.87
N ARG A 63 0.88 18.25 -5.88
CA ARG A 63 1.83 18.17 -4.76
C ARG A 63 1.56 16.99 -3.81
N ARG A 64 0.34 16.47 -3.81
CA ARG A 64 -0.17 15.45 -2.87
C ARG A 64 -0.45 14.11 -3.54
N ARG A 65 0.22 13.83 -4.67
CA ARG A 65 0.00 12.62 -5.50
C ARG A 65 -1.47 12.44 -5.91
N GLY A 66 -2.23 13.53 -5.97
CA GLY A 66 -3.62 13.52 -6.35
C GLY A 66 -3.78 13.47 -7.87
N HIS A 67 -4.81 12.76 -8.34
CA HIS A 67 -5.15 12.65 -9.75
C HIS A 67 -6.59 13.11 -9.99
N VAL A 68 -6.77 14.08 -10.89
CA VAL A 68 -8.10 14.56 -11.28
C VAL A 68 -8.71 13.58 -12.28
N VAL A 69 -9.90 13.08 -11.97
CA VAL A 69 -10.65 12.12 -12.78
C VAL A 69 -11.47 12.83 -13.84
N ARG A 70 -12.16 13.90 -13.42
CA ARG A 70 -12.99 14.74 -14.29
C ARG A 70 -13.23 16.09 -13.64
N ASP A 71 -13.39 17.10 -14.46
CA ASP A 71 -13.85 18.43 -14.12
C ASP A 71 -15.06 18.79 -14.98
N LEU A 72 -16.13 19.22 -14.32
CA LEU A 72 -17.43 19.50 -14.97
C LEU A 72 -17.98 20.83 -14.46
N PRO A 73 -18.48 21.72 -15.33
CA PRO A 73 -19.25 22.88 -14.89
C PRO A 73 -20.58 22.41 -14.28
N LYS A 74 -20.98 22.99 -13.15
CA LYS A 74 -22.26 22.68 -12.49
C LYS A 74 -23.39 23.37 -13.26
N PRO A 75 -24.35 22.64 -13.87
CA PRO A 75 -25.41 23.26 -14.65
C PRO A 75 -26.23 24.26 -13.83
N GLY A 76 -26.43 25.47 -14.36
CA GLY A 76 -27.18 26.53 -13.68
C GLY A 76 -26.44 27.27 -12.57
N SER A 77 -25.13 27.03 -12.40
CA SER A 77 -24.27 27.73 -11.44
C SER A 77 -22.94 28.15 -12.10
N PRO A 78 -22.30 29.25 -11.69
CA PRO A 78 -20.95 29.60 -12.14
C PRO A 78 -19.84 28.70 -11.53
N MET A 79 -20.21 27.69 -10.73
CA MET A 79 -19.29 26.77 -10.08
C MET A 79 -18.88 25.60 -10.98
N TYR A 80 -17.68 25.07 -10.72
CA TYR A 80 -17.12 23.85 -11.25
C TYR A 80 -17.06 22.78 -10.16
N MET A 81 -17.24 21.54 -10.59
CA MET A 81 -17.14 20.34 -9.78
C MET A 81 -15.95 19.53 -10.28
N VAL A 82 -14.94 19.37 -9.43
CA VAL A 82 -13.72 18.65 -9.72
C VAL A 82 -13.72 17.37 -8.89
N HIS A 83 -13.61 16.23 -9.57
CA HIS A 83 -13.52 14.92 -8.94
C HIS A 83 -12.07 14.47 -8.98
N ALA A 84 -11.49 14.16 -7.83
CA ALA A 84 -10.10 13.75 -7.73
C ALA A 84 -9.93 12.54 -6.80
N TYR A 85 -8.90 11.75 -7.07
CA TYR A 85 -8.39 10.75 -6.15
C TYR A 85 -7.15 11.28 -5.46
N LEU A 86 -7.04 11.06 -4.16
CA LEU A 86 -5.82 11.31 -3.41
C LEU A 86 -5.54 10.18 -2.40
N PRO A 87 -4.28 9.76 -2.20
CA PRO A 87 -3.94 8.83 -1.14
C PRO A 87 -4.26 9.42 0.23
N ALA A 88 -4.80 8.61 1.16
CA ALA A 88 -5.20 9.09 2.48
C ALA A 88 -4.02 9.61 3.33
N MET A 89 -2.80 9.13 3.09
CA MET A 89 -1.61 9.65 3.76
C MET A 89 -1.31 11.10 3.31
N GLU A 90 -1.65 11.44 2.07
CA GLU A 90 -1.43 12.77 1.50
C GLU A 90 -2.63 13.70 1.70
N SER A 91 -3.72 13.24 2.32
CA SER A 91 -4.93 14.05 2.52
C SER A 91 -4.91 14.88 3.80
N PHE A 92 -3.97 14.63 4.71
CA PHE A 92 -3.84 15.40 5.93
C PHE A 92 -3.55 16.88 5.62
N GLY A 93 -4.46 17.76 6.03
CA GLY A 93 -4.39 19.20 5.75
C GLY A 93 -4.79 19.60 4.33
N PHE A 94 -5.27 18.67 3.49
CA PHE A 94 -5.67 18.97 2.11
C PHE A 94 -6.79 20.02 2.04
N GLU A 95 -7.84 19.88 2.84
CA GLU A 95 -8.95 20.86 2.89
C GLU A 95 -8.44 22.26 3.26
N THR A 96 -7.55 22.35 4.25
CA THR A 96 -7.00 23.62 4.70
C THR A 96 -6.18 24.27 3.60
N ASP A 97 -5.25 23.53 2.97
CA ASP A 97 -4.44 24.04 1.86
C ASP A 97 -5.31 24.50 0.70
N LEU A 98 -6.33 23.72 0.35
CA LEU A 98 -7.28 24.05 -0.71
C LEU A 98 -7.96 25.40 -0.44
N ARG A 99 -8.46 25.61 0.78
CA ARG A 99 -9.14 26.85 1.17
C ARG A 99 -8.15 28.01 1.24
N THR A 100 -6.95 27.80 1.76
CA THR A 100 -5.92 28.86 1.82
C THR A 100 -5.49 29.31 0.42
N HIS A 101 -5.29 28.39 -0.51
CA HIS A 101 -4.88 28.71 -1.88
C HIS A 101 -6.00 29.30 -2.75
N THR A 102 -7.26 29.13 -2.35
CA THR A 102 -8.45 29.66 -3.06
C THR A 102 -9.14 30.79 -2.31
N SER A 103 -8.50 31.36 -1.27
CA SER A 103 -9.10 32.41 -0.42
C SER A 103 -10.48 32.02 0.15
N GLY A 104 -10.67 30.73 0.44
CA GLY A 104 -11.89 30.16 0.99
C GLY A 104 -13.01 29.91 -0.03
N GLN A 105 -12.76 30.10 -1.33
CA GLN A 105 -13.77 29.93 -2.37
C GLN A 105 -14.05 28.47 -2.73
N ALA A 106 -13.06 27.58 -2.58
CA ALA A 106 -13.25 26.16 -2.82
C ALA A 106 -13.64 25.40 -1.55
N MET A 107 -14.51 24.41 -1.70
CA MET A 107 -14.89 23.46 -0.66
C MET A 107 -14.69 22.04 -1.16
N CYS A 108 -14.23 21.12 -0.30
CA CYS A 108 -14.08 19.71 -0.64
C CYS A 108 -14.78 18.79 0.34
N GLN A 109 -15.33 17.70 -0.19
CA GLN A 109 -15.80 16.56 0.59
C GLN A 109 -14.98 15.34 0.19
N THR A 110 -14.41 14.65 1.19
CA THR A 110 -13.50 13.54 0.94
C THR A 110 -14.03 12.27 1.60
N MET A 111 -14.11 11.19 0.82
CA MET A 111 -14.64 9.89 1.24
C MET A 111 -13.71 8.75 0.79
N PHE A 112 -13.72 7.63 1.50
CA PHE A 112 -12.98 6.45 1.09
C PHE A 112 -13.58 5.84 -0.17
N ASP A 113 -12.75 5.43 -1.12
CA ASP A 113 -13.18 4.81 -2.38
C ASP A 113 -12.62 3.38 -2.53
N HIS A 114 -11.29 3.23 -2.63
CA HIS A 114 -10.65 1.95 -2.88
C HIS A 114 -9.23 1.84 -2.30
N TRP A 115 -8.61 0.68 -2.49
CA TRP A 115 -7.20 0.41 -2.15
C TRP A 115 -6.35 0.39 -3.41
N GLN A 116 -5.24 1.11 -3.40
CA GLN A 116 -4.28 1.15 -4.51
C GLN A 116 -2.93 0.62 -4.04
N LEU A 117 -2.16 0.02 -4.96
CA LEU A 117 -0.78 -0.38 -4.68
C LEU A 117 0.08 0.84 -4.38
N VAL A 118 0.82 0.77 -3.27
CA VAL A 118 1.84 1.76 -2.94
C VAL A 118 2.99 1.62 -3.95
N PRO A 119 3.46 2.72 -4.57
CA PRO A 119 4.60 2.64 -5.46
C PRO A 119 5.84 2.16 -4.70
N GLY A 120 6.61 1.29 -5.36
CA GLY A 120 7.84 0.73 -4.82
C GLY A 120 7.73 -0.68 -4.26
N ASP A 121 8.87 -1.21 -3.83
CA ASP A 121 9.00 -2.54 -3.23
C ASP A 121 9.23 -2.45 -1.72
N PRO A 122 8.37 -3.04 -0.89
CA PRO A 122 8.58 -3.04 0.56
C PRO A 122 9.77 -3.90 0.99
N LEU A 123 10.15 -4.93 0.23
CA LEU A 123 11.18 -5.90 0.60
C LEU A 123 12.58 -5.53 0.09
N ASP A 124 12.71 -4.51 -0.75
CA ASP A 124 13.99 -4.06 -1.27
C ASP A 124 14.88 -3.47 -0.15
N ARG A 125 16.03 -4.10 0.06
CA ARG A 125 17.03 -3.73 1.07
C ARG A 125 18.07 -2.75 0.55
N SER A 126 18.16 -2.57 -0.78
CA SER A 126 19.10 -1.64 -1.39
C SER A 126 18.72 -0.18 -1.11
N ILE A 127 17.44 0.07 -0.81
CA ILE A 127 16.88 1.38 -0.53
C ILE A 127 17.30 1.84 0.86
N LEU A 128 18.16 2.85 0.91
CA LEU A 128 18.55 3.55 2.13
C LEU A 128 17.62 4.75 2.35
N LEU A 129 16.84 4.70 3.44
CA LEU A 129 15.95 5.79 3.83
C LEU A 129 16.64 6.70 4.84
N ARG A 130 16.59 8.01 4.57
CA ARG A 130 17.10 9.02 5.50
C ARG A 130 16.04 9.35 6.55
N PRO A 131 16.41 9.46 7.84
CA PRO A 131 15.48 9.90 8.87
C PRO A 131 14.97 11.32 8.60
N LEU A 132 13.69 11.58 8.92
CA LEU A 132 13.05 12.90 8.85
C LEU A 132 12.95 13.54 7.45
N GLU A 133 13.30 12.82 6.40
CA GLU A 133 13.07 13.22 5.01
C GLU A 133 11.95 12.36 4.40
N PRO A 134 11.02 12.93 3.61
CA PRO A 134 10.02 12.15 2.89
C PRO A 134 10.69 11.32 1.79
N ALA A 135 10.34 10.04 1.67
CA ALA A 135 10.89 9.20 0.62
C ALA A 135 10.29 9.56 -0.75
N PRO A 136 11.06 9.40 -1.84
CA PRO A 136 10.52 9.54 -3.19
C PRO A 136 9.51 8.40 -3.47
N ALA A 137 8.60 8.63 -4.43
CA ALA A 137 7.55 7.68 -4.81
C ALA A 137 8.00 6.20 -4.97
N PRO A 138 9.11 5.85 -5.66
CA PRO A 138 9.52 4.45 -5.81
C PRO A 138 9.98 3.78 -4.51
N HIS A 139 10.23 4.54 -3.44
CA HIS A 139 10.73 4.02 -2.16
C HIS A 139 9.68 4.06 -1.05
N LEU A 140 8.47 4.55 -1.36
CA LEU A 140 7.41 4.80 -0.39
C LEU A 140 6.93 3.52 0.29
N ALA A 141 6.80 2.43 -0.46
CA ALA A 141 6.43 1.12 0.10
C ALA A 141 7.42 0.65 1.17
N ARG A 142 8.73 0.85 0.96
CA ARG A 142 9.78 0.49 1.93
C ARG A 142 9.68 1.36 3.19
N GLU A 143 9.47 2.65 3.01
CA GLU A 143 9.31 3.60 4.13
C GLU A 143 8.12 3.26 5.00
N PHE A 144 6.95 3.04 4.38
CA PHE A 144 5.73 2.66 5.10
C PHE A 144 5.91 1.34 5.83
N MET A 145 6.51 0.33 5.19
CA MET A 145 6.76 -0.96 5.82
C MET A 145 7.64 -0.79 7.07
N LEU A 146 8.77 -0.12 6.97
CA LEU A 146 9.72 0.03 8.08
C LEU A 146 9.14 0.85 9.23
N LYS A 147 8.50 1.99 8.94
CA LYS A 147 7.87 2.83 9.98
C LYS A 147 6.77 2.07 10.71
N MET A 148 5.92 1.35 9.99
CA MET A 148 4.83 0.58 10.60
C MET A 148 5.37 -0.59 11.43
N ARG A 149 6.41 -1.29 10.98
CA ARG A 149 7.04 -2.37 11.76
C ARG A 149 7.70 -1.86 13.03
N ARG A 150 8.46 -0.76 12.95
CA ARG A 150 9.04 -0.07 14.12
C ARG A 150 7.96 0.32 15.13
N ARG A 151 6.86 0.94 14.66
CA ARG A 151 5.71 1.31 15.50
C ARG A 151 5.06 0.09 16.18
N LYS A 152 5.06 -1.07 15.53
CA LYS A 152 4.52 -2.33 16.07
C LYS A 152 5.54 -3.13 16.89
N GLY A 153 6.76 -2.64 17.07
CA GLY A 153 7.83 -3.36 17.80
C GLY A 153 8.31 -4.63 17.08
N LEU A 154 8.14 -4.70 15.76
CA LEU A 154 8.59 -5.83 14.94
C LEU A 154 9.98 -5.57 14.37
N SER A 155 10.72 -6.64 14.08
CA SER A 155 12.02 -6.57 13.40
C SER A 155 11.92 -5.82 12.08
N GLU A 156 12.93 -5.02 11.72
CA GLU A 156 12.94 -4.31 10.44
C GLU A 156 13.02 -5.27 9.25
N ASP A 157 13.79 -6.35 9.42
CA ASP A 157 13.90 -7.39 8.42
C ASP A 157 12.70 -8.33 8.44
N VAL A 158 12.11 -8.48 7.25
CA VAL A 158 11.16 -9.52 6.92
C VAL A 158 11.94 -10.63 6.22
N SER A 159 12.31 -11.66 6.96
CA SER A 159 13.00 -12.83 6.42
C SER A 159 12.05 -13.99 6.19
N VAL A 160 12.18 -14.61 5.03
CA VAL A 160 11.46 -15.84 4.67
C VAL A 160 11.88 -16.99 5.59
N HIS A 161 13.15 -16.99 6.05
CA HIS A 161 13.72 -17.93 7.01
C HIS A 161 12.94 -18.09 8.31
N LYS A 162 12.16 -17.08 8.73
CA LYS A 162 11.37 -17.19 9.98
C LYS A 162 10.21 -18.19 9.85
N PHE A 163 9.76 -18.48 8.64
CA PHE A 163 8.55 -19.28 8.40
C PHE A 163 8.84 -20.67 7.85
N PHE A 164 9.99 -20.86 7.21
CA PHE A 164 10.45 -22.15 6.69
C PHE A 164 11.39 -22.86 7.65
N ASP A 165 11.43 -24.19 7.55
CA ASP A 165 12.42 -25.01 8.23
C ASP A 165 13.65 -25.19 7.33
N ASP A 166 14.83 -25.42 7.90
CA ASP A 166 16.11 -25.48 7.16
C ASP A 166 16.10 -26.46 5.97
N PRO A 167 15.54 -27.68 6.09
CA PRO A 167 15.45 -28.59 4.93
C PRO A 167 14.62 -28.03 3.78
N MET A 168 13.52 -27.32 4.09
CA MET A 168 12.64 -26.73 3.08
C MET A 168 13.32 -25.58 2.34
N LEU A 169 14.16 -24.80 3.03
CA LEU A 169 14.93 -23.72 2.41
C LEU A 169 15.95 -24.26 1.41
N LEU A 170 16.60 -25.39 1.74
CA LEU A 170 17.53 -26.06 0.83
C LEU A 170 16.82 -26.59 -0.41
N GLU A 171 15.60 -27.12 -0.27
CA GLU A 171 14.78 -27.55 -1.42
C GLU A 171 14.36 -26.37 -2.31
N LEU A 172 13.93 -25.26 -1.71
CA LEU A 172 13.61 -24.03 -2.45
C LEU A 172 14.83 -23.50 -3.22
N ALA A 173 15.99 -23.43 -2.58
CA ALA A 173 17.22 -22.96 -3.23
C ALA A 173 17.63 -23.85 -4.41
N LYS A 174 17.42 -25.17 -4.31
CA LYS A 174 17.62 -26.10 -5.43
C LYS A 174 16.65 -25.84 -6.57
N GLN A 175 15.36 -25.66 -6.27
CA GLN A 175 14.33 -25.37 -7.27
C GLN A 175 14.60 -24.04 -7.99
N ASP A 176 15.00 -22.99 -7.27
CA ASP A 176 15.36 -21.70 -7.88
C ASP A 176 16.58 -21.83 -8.79
N ALA A 177 17.61 -22.59 -8.38
CA ALA A 177 18.78 -22.85 -9.21
C ALA A 177 18.45 -23.66 -10.48
N GLU A 178 17.54 -24.63 -10.38
CA GLU A 178 17.04 -25.37 -11.54
C GLU A 178 16.26 -24.46 -12.49
N LEU A 179 15.36 -23.61 -11.97
CA LEU A 179 14.61 -22.65 -12.80
C LEU A 179 15.53 -21.66 -13.52
N GLN A 180 16.59 -21.20 -12.86
CA GLN A 180 17.61 -20.33 -13.47
C GLN A 180 18.44 -21.01 -14.57
N GLN A 181 18.46 -22.34 -14.66
CA GLN A 181 19.11 -23.03 -15.78
C GLN A 181 18.24 -23.09 -17.04
N TYR A 182 16.92 -22.87 -16.91
CA TYR A 182 15.98 -22.90 -18.05
C TYR A 182 15.74 -21.52 -18.68
N PHE A 183 16.18 -20.44 -18.05
CA PHE A 183 16.05 -19.05 -18.52
C PHE A 183 17.43 -18.38 -18.64
#